data_AF-A0A1M4S324-F1
#
_entry.id   AF-A0A1M4S324-F1
#
_cell.length_a   1.000
_cell.length_b   1.000
_cell.length_c   1.000
_cell.angle_alpha   90.00
_cell.angle_beta   90.00
_cell.angle_gamma   90.00
#
_symmetry.space_group_name_H-M   'P 1'
#
loop_
_entity.id
_entity.type
_entity.pdbx_description
1 polymer ?
#
loop_
_entity_poly.entity_id
_entity_poly.type
_entity_poly.pdbx_seq_one_letter_code
_entity_poly.pdbx_strand_id
1 'polypeptide(L)'
;MADLEISPEVWRTHAGHVASVGDGLDTVESASDAALAGEPFGMLCTPLFASSYESAKTQFDSSLSDIGDLLEQDVQDLKDTATDFEETDSQAATGANNTYPSY
;
A
#
# COMPACT_ATOMS: atom_id res chain seq x y z
N MET A 1 7.07 12.50 -31.41
CA MET A 1 6.94 12.23 -29.97
C MET A 1 6.74 10.73 -29.86
N ALA A 2 7.51 10.04 -29.04
CA ALA A 2 7.29 8.61 -28.83
C ALA A 2 5.87 8.45 -28.28
N ASP A 3 5.09 7.61 -28.94
CA ASP A 3 3.75 7.20 -28.53
C ASP A 3 3.90 6.38 -27.25
N LEU A 4 3.96 7.08 -26.12
CA LEU A 4 3.99 6.48 -24.80
C LEU A 4 2.56 6.05 -24.51
N GLU A 5 2.22 4.84 -24.97
CA GLU A 5 0.97 4.16 -24.64
C GLU A 5 1.03 3.74 -23.16
N ILE A 6 0.88 4.73 -22.27
CA ILE A 6 0.73 4.51 -20.84
C ILE A 6 -0.75 4.22 -20.61
N SER A 7 -1.07 3.00 -20.19
CA SER A 7 -2.42 2.61 -19.82
C SER A 7 -2.67 2.90 -18.34
N PRO A 8 -3.63 3.77 -17.98
CA PRO A 8 -4.03 4.04 -16.60
C PRO A 8 -4.44 2.78 -15.82
N GLU A 9 -4.92 1.76 -16.53
CA GLU A 9 -5.31 0.47 -15.94
C GLU A 9 -4.13 -0.32 -15.39
N VAL A 10 -2.92 -0.11 -15.89
CA VAL A 10 -1.71 -0.69 -15.31
C VAL A 10 -1.47 -0.11 -13.91
N TRP A 11 -1.67 1.20 -13.73
CA TRP A 11 -1.51 1.84 -12.43
C TRP A 11 -2.60 1.43 -11.44
N ARG A 12 -3.86 1.31 -11.90
CA ARG A 12 -4.95 0.77 -11.06
C ARG A 12 -4.71 -0.69 -10.67
N THR A 13 -4.21 -1.51 -11.60
CA THR A 13 -3.80 -2.89 -11.30
C THR A 13 -2.67 -2.92 -10.28
N HIS A 14 -1.67 -2.06 -10.45
CA HIS A 14 -0.57 -1.99 -9.49
C HIS A 14 -1.03 -1.54 -8.10
N ALA A 15 -1.93 -0.55 -8.01
CA ALA A 15 -2.56 -0.16 -6.76
C ALA A 15 -3.28 -1.34 -6.09
N GLY A 16 -3.95 -2.20 -6.88
CA GLY A 16 -4.53 -3.46 -6.37
C GLY A 16 -3.47 -4.40 -5.77
N HIS A 17 -2.31 -4.54 -6.40
CA HIS A 17 -1.21 -5.33 -5.85
C HIS A 17 -0.64 -4.74 -4.56
N VAL A 18 -0.47 -3.41 -4.49
CA VAL A 18 0.02 -2.72 -3.27
C VAL A 18 -0.98 -2.93 -2.13
N ALA A 19 -2.28 -2.78 -2.38
CA ALA A 19 -3.32 -3.06 -1.40
C ALA A 19 -3.24 -4.52 -0.87
N SER A 20 -3.01 -5.50 -1.76
CA SER A 20 -2.85 -6.89 -1.33
C SER A 20 -1.59 -7.15 -0.47
N VAL A 21 -0.56 -6.32 -0.60
CA VAL A 21 0.60 -6.36 0.30
C VAL A 21 0.23 -5.78 1.66
N GLY A 22 -0.56 -4.71 1.70
CA GLY A 22 -1.15 -4.15 2.91
C GLY A 22 -1.96 -5.19 3.70
N ASP A 23 -2.86 -5.91 3.02
CA ASP A 23 -3.64 -7.01 3.62
C ASP A 23 -2.74 -8.13 4.22
N GLY A 24 -1.53 -8.28 3.67
CA GLY A 24 -0.53 -9.22 4.20
C GLY A 24 0.04 -8.81 5.56
N LEU A 25 0.06 -7.51 5.88
CA LEU A 25 0.54 -7.00 7.17
C LEU A 25 -0.37 -7.43 8.31
N ASP A 26 -1.69 -7.44 8.12
CA ASP A 26 -2.66 -7.95 9.10
C ASP A 26 -2.41 -9.43 9.43
N THR A 27 -2.01 -10.20 8.42
CA THR A 27 -1.63 -11.61 8.61
C THR A 27 -0.34 -11.73 9.43
N VAL A 28 0.63 -10.84 9.21
CA VAL A 28 1.88 -10.80 9.97
C VAL A 28 1.62 -10.40 11.43
N GLU A 29 0.78 -9.39 11.67
CA GLU A 29 0.38 -8.97 13.01
C GLU A 29 -0.32 -10.11 13.75
N SER A 30 -1.30 -10.75 13.11
CA SER A 30 -2.03 -11.90 13.68
C SER A 30 -1.09 -13.07 14.01
N ALA A 31 -0.12 -13.36 13.14
CA ALA A 31 0.87 -14.41 13.36
C ALA A 31 1.82 -14.05 14.51
N SER A 32 2.20 -12.77 14.63
CA SER A 32 3.00 -12.25 15.73
C SER A 32 2.25 -12.42 17.05
N ASP A 33 0.99 -11.98 17.15
CA ASP A 33 0.16 -12.15 18.34
C ASP A 33 0.01 -13.61 18.77
N ALA A 34 -0.25 -14.50 17.80
CA ALA A 34 -0.39 -15.92 18.06
C ALA A 34 0.93 -16.56 18.56
N ALA A 35 2.08 -16.16 18.02
CA ALA A 35 3.38 -16.64 18.45
C ALA A 35 3.73 -16.22 19.88
N LEU A 36 3.04 -15.20 20.41
CA LEU A 36 3.37 -14.53 21.67
C LEU A 36 2.35 -14.72 22.77
N ALA A 37 1.28 -15.44 22.47
CA ALA A 37 0.29 -15.80 23.47
C ALA A 37 0.91 -16.68 24.58
N GLY A 38 0.65 -16.31 25.83
CA GLY A 38 1.04 -17.10 27.00
C GLY A 38 2.50 -16.92 27.39
N GLU A 39 3.27 -18.01 27.38
CA GLU A 39 4.67 -18.03 27.80
C GLU A 39 5.58 -18.39 26.60
N PRO A 40 5.88 -17.42 25.70
CA PRO A 40 6.60 -17.70 24.45
C PRO A 40 8.03 -18.24 24.67
N PHE A 41 8.59 -18.02 25.86
CA PHE A 41 9.90 -18.54 26.26
C PHE A 41 9.79 -19.64 27.32
N GLY A 42 8.57 -20.11 27.63
CA GLY A 42 8.27 -21.01 28.74
C GLY A 42 8.32 -20.33 30.11
N MET A 43 7.84 -21.04 31.14
CA MET A 43 7.59 -20.51 32.48
C MET A 43 8.80 -19.87 33.17
N LEU A 44 9.99 -20.40 32.93
CA LEU A 44 11.21 -19.94 33.60
C LEU A 44 11.84 -18.72 32.92
N CYS A 45 11.78 -18.66 31.59
CA CYS A 45 12.47 -17.62 30.82
C CYS A 45 11.56 -16.43 30.49
N THR A 46 10.23 -16.64 30.40
CA THR A 46 9.29 -15.56 30.08
C THR A 46 9.41 -14.37 31.04
N PRO A 47 9.47 -14.54 32.38
CA PRO A 47 9.62 -13.40 33.29
C PRO A 47 10.94 -12.63 33.12
N LEU A 48 11.99 -13.28 32.60
CA LEU A 48 13.30 -12.66 32.40
C LEU A 48 13.33 -11.77 31.15
N PHE A 49 12.54 -12.10 30.13
CA PHE A 49 12.57 -11.43 28.84
C PHE A 49 11.28 -10.66 28.51
N ALA A 50 10.23 -10.78 29.33
CA ALA A 50 8.91 -10.19 29.07
C ALA A 50 8.98 -8.70 28.75
N SER A 51 9.65 -7.89 29.58
CA SER A 51 9.67 -6.43 29.41
C SER A 51 10.40 -5.96 28.15
N SER A 52 11.56 -6.56 27.85
CA SER A 52 12.30 -6.27 26.62
C SER A 52 11.54 -6.71 25.39
N TYR A 53 10.80 -7.81 25.52
CA TYR A 53 10.02 -8.38 24.44
C TYR A 53 8.74 -7.56 24.16
N GLU A 54 8.01 -7.14 25.19
CA GLU A 54 6.86 -6.23 25.08
C GLU A 54 7.26 -4.93 24.37
N SER A 55 8.42 -4.37 24.73
CA SER A 55 8.94 -3.16 24.07
C SER A 55 9.21 -3.40 22.58
N ALA A 56 9.81 -4.54 22.24
CA ALA A 56 10.07 -4.92 20.85
C ALA A 56 8.75 -5.14 20.07
N LYS A 57 7.75 -5.78 20.70
CA LYS A 57 6.42 -5.96 20.10
C LYS A 57 5.75 -4.62 19.83
N THR A 58 5.72 -3.71 20.79
CA THR A 58 5.14 -2.37 20.58
C THR A 58 5.80 -1.64 19.42
N GLN A 59 7.13 -1.72 19.29
CA GLN A 59 7.83 -1.11 18.18
C GLN A 59 7.53 -1.80 16.84
N PHE A 60 7.40 -3.13 16.85
CA PHE A 60 7.04 -3.92 15.68
C PHE A 60 5.63 -3.57 15.20
N ASP A 61 4.64 -3.56 16.09
CA ASP A 61 3.25 -3.23 15.79
C ASP A 61 3.14 -1.78 15.26
N SER A 62 3.85 -0.83 15.90
CA SER A 62 3.93 0.56 15.40
C SER A 62 4.52 0.64 13.99
N SER A 63 5.57 -0.13 13.70
CA SER A 63 6.20 -0.12 12.38
C SER A 63 5.28 -0.73 11.31
N LEU A 64 4.52 -1.78 11.66
CA LEU A 64 3.53 -2.36 10.74
C LEU A 64 2.42 -1.35 10.43
N SER A 65 1.93 -0.62 11.43
CA SER A 65 0.95 0.45 11.23
C SER A 65 1.49 1.55 10.31
N ASP A 66 2.70 2.05 10.55
CA ASP A 66 3.32 3.09 9.73
C ASP A 66 3.48 2.64 8.26
N ILE A 67 3.87 1.37 8.04
CA ILE A 67 3.98 0.80 6.70
C ILE A 67 2.59 0.66 6.06
N GLY A 68 1.57 0.24 6.82
CA GLY A 68 0.19 0.16 6.37
C GLY A 68 -0.31 1.50 5.84
N ASP A 69 -0.12 2.57 6.62
CA ASP A 69 -0.51 3.93 6.23
C ASP A 69 0.21 4.40 4.95
N LEU A 70 1.50 4.09 4.80
CA LEU A 70 2.27 4.40 3.59
C LEU A 70 1.75 3.63 2.36
N LEU A 71 1.42 2.35 2.51
CA LEU A 71 0.87 1.55 1.42
C LEU A 71 -0.52 2.04 1.02
N GLU A 72 -1.37 2.43 1.98
CA GLU A 72 -2.66 3.04 1.68
C GLU A 72 -2.50 4.37 0.92
N GLN A 73 -1.53 5.19 1.31
CA GLN A 73 -1.20 6.42 0.60
C GLN A 73 -0.73 6.13 -0.84
N ASP A 74 0.21 5.20 -1.04
CA ASP A 74 0.72 4.81 -2.36
C ASP A 74 -0.41 4.29 -3.27
N VAL A 75 -1.36 3.52 -2.71
CA VAL A 75 -2.54 3.04 -3.42
C VAL A 75 -3.40 4.20 -3.92
N GLN A 76 -3.60 5.22 -3.09
CA GLN A 76 -4.38 6.40 -3.46
C GLN A 76 -3.66 7.24 -4.51
N ASP A 77 -2.36 7.50 -4.33
CA ASP A 77 -1.54 8.27 -5.26
C ASP A 77 -1.50 7.62 -6.66
N LEU A 78 -1.43 6.29 -6.74
CA LEU A 78 -1.51 5.56 -8.01
C LEU A 78 -2.87 5.72 -8.71
N LYS A 79 -3.96 5.71 -7.95
CA LYS A 79 -5.33 5.89 -8.48
C LYS A 79 -5.56 7.33 -8.94
N ASP A 80 -5.05 8.29 -8.19
CA ASP A 80 -5.14 9.71 -8.52
C ASP A 80 -4.32 10.01 -9.78
N THR A 81 -3.09 9.50 -9.86
CA THR A 81 -2.25 9.62 -11.05
C THR A 81 -2.92 9.03 -12.30
N ALA A 82 -3.60 7.88 -12.17
CA ALA A 82 -4.39 7.30 -13.27
C ALA A 82 -5.53 8.19 -13.73
N THR A 83 -6.23 8.81 -12.78
CA THR A 83 -7.35 9.70 -13.06
C THR A 83 -6.87 11.00 -13.71
N ASP A 84 -5.81 11.60 -13.19
CA ASP A 84 -5.20 12.83 -13.72
C ASP A 84 -4.70 12.64 -15.16
N PHE A 85 -4.16 11.47 -15.47
CA PHE A 85 -3.72 11.14 -16.82
C PHE A 85 -4.90 11.01 -17.79
N GLU A 86 -5.96 10.29 -17.41
CA GLU A 86 -7.18 10.17 -18.24
C GLU A 86 -7.84 11.52 -18.48
N GLU A 87 -7.87 12.40 -17.47
CA GLU A 87 -8.40 13.74 -17.61
C GLU A 87 -7.54 14.58 -18.56
N THR A 88 -6.22 14.54 -18.39
CA THR A 88 -5.27 15.26 -19.26
C THR A 88 -5.39 14.81 -20.72
N ASP A 89 -5.49 13.50 -20.96
CA ASP A 89 -5.65 12.94 -22.30
C ASP A 89 -7.00 13.33 -22.93
N SER A 90 -8.09 13.26 -22.16
CA SER A 90 -9.43 13.69 -22.59
C SER A 90 -9.48 15.19 -22.94
N GLN A 91 -8.82 16.03 -22.15
CA GLN A 91 -8.70 17.46 -22.42
C GLN A 91 -7.88 17.74 -23.68
N ALA A 92 -6.77 17.02 -23.88
CA ALA A 92 -5.95 17.13 -25.08
C ALA A 92 -6.72 16.71 -26.34
N ALA A 93 -7.45 15.59 -26.29
CA ALA A 93 -8.30 15.11 -27.38
C ALA A 93 -9.41 16.11 -27.74
N THR A 94 -10.05 16.69 -26.72
CA THR A 94 -11.08 17.73 -26.92
C THR A 94 -10.51 18.99 -27.55
N GLY A 95 -9.34 19.45 -27.07
CA GLY A 95 -8.62 20.58 -27.66
C GLY A 95 -8.22 20.35 -29.12
N ALA A 96 -7.76 19.14 -29.45
CA ALA A 96 -7.43 18.75 -30.81
C ALA A 96 -8.67 18.77 -31.73
N ASN A 97 -9.79 18.21 -31.29
CA ASN A 97 -11.05 18.21 -32.04
C ASN A 97 -11.59 19.64 -32.29
N ASN A 98 -11.44 20.54 -31.32
CA ASN A 98 -11.83 21.95 -31.48
C ASN A 98 -10.91 22.70 -32.46
N THR A 99 -9.64 22.31 -32.54
CA THR A 99 -8.65 22.94 -33.44
C THR A 99 -8.72 22.41 -34.87
N TYR A 100 -9.08 21.13 -35.03
CA TYR A 100 -9.21 20.45 -36.32
C TYR A 100 -10.54 19.66 -36.39
N PRO A 101 -11.67 20.35 -36.58
CA PRO A 101 -12.94 19.67 -36.74
C PRO A 101 -12.90 18.78 -37.99
N SER A 102 -13.31 17.53 -37.84
CA SER A 102 -13.52 16.64 -38.99
C SER A 102 -14.68 17.19 -39.83
N TYR A 103 -14.40 17.45 -41.12
CA TYR A 103 -15.38 17.95 -42.10
C TYR A 103 -16.44 16.90 -42.45
#